data_AF-A0A8T6M268-F1
#
_entry.id   AF-A0A8T6M268-F1
#
_cell.length_a   1.000
_cell.length_b   1.000
_cell.length_c   1.000
_cell.angle_alpha   90.00
_cell.angle_beta   90.00
_cell.angle_gamma   90.00
#
_symmetry.space_group_name_H-M   'P 1'
#
loop_
_entity.id
_entity.type
_entity.pdbx_description
1 polymer ?
#
loop_
_entity_poly.entity_id
_entity_poly.type
_entity_poly.pdbx_seq_one_letter_code
_entity_poly.pdbx_strand_id
1 'polypeptide(L)'
;KFKLFGIIFEGLAGKAKTLQKSAKLFTYNKLAESIAICRLKDVYPYELFNEIGFIKEPNERAIYRDLARIGKKAKLILDKYQLFLKRNNLISSEQFMDFSSSYFEGNPKLGALGYSRDGMPGKKQITFGISTGMNGIPSA
;
A
#
# COMPACT_ATOMS: atom_id res chain seq x y z
N LYS A 1 -19.92 1.15 2.20
CA LYS A 1 -20.45 0.59 3.47
C LYS A 1 -19.59 0.94 4.70
N PHE A 2 -18.24 1.01 4.64
CA PHE A 2 -17.40 1.18 5.86
C PHE A 2 -16.51 2.44 5.96
N LYS A 3 -16.52 3.36 4.98
CA LYS A 3 -15.69 4.60 4.97
C LYS A 3 -14.20 4.39 5.38
N LEU A 4 -13.61 3.25 5.00
CA LEU A 4 -12.26 2.79 5.38
C LEU A 4 -11.19 3.90 5.37
N PHE A 5 -10.97 4.53 4.21
CA PHE A 5 -9.95 5.58 4.07
C PHE A 5 -10.24 6.81 4.94
N GLY A 6 -11.51 7.10 5.24
CA GLY A 6 -11.86 8.18 6.16
C GLY A 6 -11.36 7.87 7.57
N ILE A 7 -11.67 6.67 8.07
CA ILE A 7 -11.31 6.23 9.43
C ILE A 7 -9.79 6.09 9.59
N ILE A 8 -9.12 5.46 8.63
CA ILE A 8 -7.67 5.25 8.68
C ILE A 8 -6.92 6.58 8.64
N PHE A 9 -7.31 7.48 7.73
CA PHE A 9 -6.57 8.73 7.51
C PHE A 9 -7.08 9.91 8.34
N GLU A 10 -8.10 9.71 9.18
CA GLU A 10 -8.59 10.70 10.13
C GLU A 10 -7.44 11.21 11.02
N GLY A 11 -7.30 12.53 11.16
CA GLY A 11 -6.20 13.13 11.92
C GLY A 11 -4.78 12.92 11.35
N LEU A 12 -4.61 12.11 10.29
CA LEU A 12 -3.31 11.87 9.66
C LEU A 12 -3.01 12.87 8.54
N ALA A 13 -4.04 13.46 7.93
CA ALA A 13 -3.89 14.41 6.83
C ALA A 13 -3.11 15.67 7.23
N GLY A 14 -3.28 16.18 8.46
CA GLY A 14 -2.69 17.47 8.85
C GLY A 14 -3.05 18.55 7.82
N LYS A 15 -2.02 19.22 7.25
CA LYS A 15 -2.19 20.19 6.15
C LYS A 15 -2.36 19.56 4.74
N ALA A 16 -2.18 18.25 4.60
CA ALA A 16 -2.20 17.56 3.31
C ALA A 16 -3.63 17.21 2.87
N LYS A 17 -4.27 18.14 2.15
CA LYS A 17 -5.64 18.00 1.64
C LYS A 17 -5.85 16.82 0.67
N THR A 18 -4.77 16.33 0.04
CA THR A 18 -4.80 15.27 -0.98
C THR A 18 -4.49 13.88 -0.42
N LEU A 19 -4.02 13.75 0.83
CA LEU A 19 -3.46 12.48 1.35
C LEU A 19 -4.42 11.30 1.20
N GLN A 20 -5.69 11.49 1.56
CA GLN A 20 -6.70 10.44 1.46
C GLN A 20 -7.00 10.06 0.00
N LYS A 21 -6.97 11.03 -0.91
CA LYS A 21 -7.19 10.83 -2.35
C LYS A 21 -6.02 10.07 -2.97
N SER A 22 -4.80 10.47 -2.60
CA SER A 22 -3.56 9.78 -2.99
C SER A 22 -3.53 8.35 -2.47
N ALA A 23 -3.96 8.10 -1.23
CA ALA A 23 -4.06 6.75 -0.68
C ALA A 23 -5.04 5.86 -1.48
N LYS A 24 -6.22 6.38 -1.81
CA LYS A 24 -7.18 5.67 -2.69
C LYS A 24 -6.57 5.37 -4.06
N LEU A 25 -5.88 6.33 -4.67
CA LEU A 25 -5.22 6.16 -5.96
C LEU A 25 -4.12 5.10 -5.91
N PHE A 26 -3.31 5.06 -4.84
CA PHE A 26 -2.30 4.01 -4.67
C PHE A 26 -2.92 2.64 -4.50
N THR A 27 -3.98 2.51 -3.71
CA THR A 27 -4.71 1.25 -3.56
C THR A 27 -5.33 0.82 -4.88
N TYR A 28 -5.99 1.71 -5.61
CA TYR A 28 -6.55 1.41 -6.93
C TYR A 28 -5.45 0.93 -7.88
N ASN A 29 -4.34 1.68 -7.98
CA ASN A 29 -3.24 1.30 -8.85
C ASN A 29 -2.69 -0.07 -8.50
N LYS A 30 -2.58 -0.43 -7.21
CA LYS A 30 -2.10 -1.74 -6.80
C LYS A 30 -3.09 -2.88 -7.04
N LEU A 31 -4.38 -2.60 -7.14
CA LEU A 31 -5.40 -3.59 -7.48
C LEU A 31 -5.62 -3.72 -9.00
N ALA A 32 -5.27 -2.69 -9.76
CA ALA A 32 -5.36 -2.66 -11.22
C ALA A 32 -3.98 -2.95 -11.86
N GLU A 33 -3.41 -1.99 -12.59
CA GLU A 33 -2.24 -2.20 -13.45
C GLU A 33 -0.89 -2.26 -12.71
N SER A 34 -0.86 -1.92 -11.42
CA SER A 34 0.34 -1.92 -10.55
C SER A 34 1.55 -1.18 -11.12
N ILE A 35 1.32 -0.15 -11.92
CA ILE A 35 2.36 0.62 -12.62
C ILE A 35 3.12 1.59 -11.72
N ALA A 36 4.25 2.09 -12.21
CA ALA A 36 5.03 3.13 -11.55
C ALA A 36 4.25 4.44 -11.41
N ILE A 37 4.47 5.17 -10.31
CA ILE A 37 3.71 6.39 -9.98
C ILE A 37 3.86 7.50 -11.03
N CYS A 38 5.04 7.63 -11.64
CA CYS A 38 5.27 8.58 -12.72
C CYS A 38 4.39 8.32 -13.95
N ARG A 39 4.00 7.07 -14.18
CA ARG A 39 3.21 6.65 -15.36
C ARG A 39 1.70 6.71 -15.13
N LEU A 40 1.24 7.09 -13.93
CA LEU A 40 -0.19 7.08 -13.61
C LEU A 40 -1.00 7.94 -14.57
N LYS A 41 -0.46 9.08 -15.01
CA LYS A 41 -1.14 9.99 -15.94
C LYS A 41 -1.17 9.49 -17.38
N ASP A 42 -0.21 8.66 -17.75
CA ASP A 42 -0.11 8.12 -19.11
C ASP A 42 -1.10 6.97 -19.32
N VAL A 43 -1.51 6.32 -18.24
CA VAL A 43 -2.33 5.11 -18.26
C VAL A 43 -3.75 5.37 -17.78
N TYR A 44 -3.93 6.20 -16.75
CA TYR A 44 -5.24 6.43 -16.16
C TYR A 44 -5.89 7.71 -16.67
N PRO A 45 -7.16 7.64 -17.11
CA PRO A 45 -7.88 8.79 -17.63
C PRO A 45 -8.30 9.76 -16.52
N TYR A 46 -8.63 11.00 -16.89
CA TYR A 46 -8.99 12.04 -15.94
C TYR A 46 -10.25 11.69 -15.12
N GLU A 47 -11.20 11.02 -15.74
CA GLU A 47 -12.46 10.56 -15.17
C GLU A 47 -12.22 9.72 -13.91
N LEU A 48 -11.24 8.81 -13.96
CA LEU A 48 -10.86 7.98 -12.81
C LEU A 48 -10.29 8.84 -11.66
N PHE A 49 -9.47 9.84 -11.97
CA PHE A 49 -8.98 10.76 -10.94
C PHE A 49 -10.12 11.55 -10.30
N ASN A 50 -11.09 11.98 -11.10
CA ASN A 50 -12.28 12.67 -10.62
C ASN A 50 -13.14 11.79 -9.70
N GLU A 51 -13.38 10.52 -10.08
CA GLU A 51 -14.11 9.54 -9.25
C GLU A 51 -13.41 9.28 -7.90
N ILE A 52 -12.07 9.22 -7.90
CA ILE A 52 -11.28 9.08 -6.67
C ILE A 52 -11.42 10.33 -5.76
N GLY A 53 -11.72 11.49 -6.37
CA GLY A 53 -12.03 12.75 -5.72
C GLY A 53 -11.05 13.88 -6.02
N PHE A 54 -10.20 13.76 -7.03
CA PHE A 54 -9.34 14.85 -7.48
C PHE A 54 -10.12 15.83 -8.37
N ILE A 55 -9.99 17.14 -8.16
CA ILE A 55 -10.69 18.19 -8.94
C ILE A 55 -9.97 18.47 -10.27
N LYS A 56 -8.71 18.07 -10.36
CA LYS A 56 -7.84 18.22 -11.51
C LYS A 56 -6.85 17.08 -11.48
N GLU A 57 -6.13 16.87 -12.58
CA GLU A 57 -5.07 15.87 -12.61
C GLU A 57 -4.12 15.99 -11.41
N PRO A 58 -3.77 14.85 -10.77
CA PRO A 58 -2.96 14.88 -9.58
C PRO A 58 -1.54 15.31 -9.92
N ASN A 59 -1.01 16.29 -9.17
CA ASN A 59 0.36 16.73 -9.35
C ASN A 59 1.32 15.62 -8.85
N GLU A 60 2.20 15.15 -9.73
CA GLU A 60 3.11 14.04 -9.46
C GLU A 60 3.99 14.29 -8.20
N ARG A 61 4.55 15.49 -8.05
CA ARG A 61 5.34 15.86 -6.87
C ARG A 61 4.51 15.82 -5.59
N ALA A 62 3.22 16.16 -5.66
CA ALA A 62 2.31 16.04 -4.53
C ALA A 62 2.00 14.58 -4.21
N ILE A 63 1.80 13.73 -5.23
CA ILE A 63 1.58 12.28 -5.07
C ILE A 63 2.77 11.63 -4.36
N TYR A 64 4.00 11.86 -4.81
CA TYR A 64 5.20 11.31 -4.14
C TYR A 64 5.35 11.82 -2.70
N ARG A 65 5.01 13.09 -2.44
CA ARG A 65 5.05 13.65 -1.09
C ARG A 65 4.02 12.98 -0.18
N ASP A 66 2.84 12.68 -0.70
CA ASP A 66 1.81 11.94 0.03
C ASP A 66 2.23 10.50 0.28
N LEU A 67 2.83 9.82 -0.70
CA LEU A 67 3.42 8.50 -0.49
C LEU A 67 4.46 8.50 0.64
N ALA A 68 5.37 9.47 0.62
CA ALA A 68 6.38 9.61 1.67
C ALA A 68 5.75 9.84 3.06
N ARG A 69 4.64 10.61 3.14
CA ARG A 69 3.89 10.80 4.39
C ARG A 69 3.21 9.52 4.87
N ILE A 70 2.64 8.73 3.95
CA ILE A 70 2.07 7.41 4.25
C ILE A 70 3.17 6.52 4.83
N GLY A 71 4.32 6.43 4.16
CA GLY A 71 5.47 5.66 4.63
C GLY A 71 5.94 6.06 6.03
N LYS A 72 6.08 7.36 6.31
CA LYS A 72 6.44 7.86 7.65
C LYS A 72 5.43 7.53 8.74
N LYS A 73 4.16 7.31 8.38
CA LYS A 73 3.06 7.01 9.30
C LYS A 73 2.60 5.56 9.21
N ALA A 74 3.35 4.69 8.54
CA ALA A 74 2.93 3.34 8.21
C ALA A 74 2.48 2.54 9.44
N LYS A 75 3.23 2.61 10.54
CA LYS A 75 2.87 1.94 11.81
C LYS A 75 1.51 2.40 12.34
N LEU A 76 1.31 3.71 12.44
CA LEU A 76 0.04 4.28 12.91
C LEU A 76 -1.14 3.96 11.96
N ILE A 77 -0.89 3.93 10.65
CA ILE A 77 -1.88 3.54 9.65
C ILE A 77 -2.28 2.07 9.84
N LEU A 78 -1.30 1.20 10.09
CA LEU A 78 -1.53 -0.22 10.36
C LEU A 78 -2.31 -0.42 11.66
N ASP A 79 -1.94 0.27 12.74
CA ASP A 79 -2.66 0.21 14.01
C ASP A 79 -4.14 0.62 13.84
N LYS A 80 -4.39 1.70 13.09
CA LYS A 80 -5.75 2.14 12.77
C LYS A 80 -6.50 1.15 11.89
N TYR A 81 -5.80 0.50 10.97
CA TYR A 81 -6.38 -0.55 10.15
C TYR A 81 -6.79 -1.76 11.00
N GLN A 82 -5.93 -2.25 11.90
CA GLN A 82 -6.28 -3.35 12.81
C GLN A 82 -7.46 -2.98 13.73
N LEU A 83 -7.49 -1.75 14.25
CA LEU A 83 -8.62 -1.26 15.03
C LEU A 83 -9.91 -1.22 14.20
N PHE A 84 -9.82 -0.80 12.95
CA PHE A 84 -10.94 -0.82 12.01
C PHE A 84 -11.46 -2.26 11.81
N LEU A 85 -10.57 -3.23 11.60
CA LEU A 85 -10.96 -4.63 11.44
C LEU A 85 -11.68 -5.16 12.68
N LYS A 86 -11.12 -4.90 13.87
CA LYS A 86 -11.71 -5.30 15.15
C LYS A 86 -13.10 -4.73 15.35
N ARG A 87 -13.28 -3.42 15.10
CA ARG A 87 -14.57 -2.73 15.27
C ARG A 87 -15.66 -3.22 14.34
N ASN A 88 -15.29 -3.75 13.18
CA ASN A 88 -16.24 -4.23 12.18
C ASN A 88 -16.39 -5.76 12.18
N ASN A 89 -15.85 -6.46 13.19
CA ASN A 89 -15.86 -7.92 13.28
C ASN A 89 -15.29 -8.61 12.02
N LEU A 90 -14.21 -8.05 11.49
CA LEU A 90 -13.52 -8.51 10.28
C LEU A 90 -12.22 -9.28 10.60
N ILE A 91 -12.01 -9.67 11.85
CA ILE A 91 -10.85 -10.47 12.27
C ILE A 91 -11.26 -11.93 12.28
N SER A 92 -10.48 -12.79 11.63
CA SER A 92 -10.65 -14.24 11.68
C SER A 92 -9.74 -14.85 12.74
N SER A 93 -10.23 -15.89 13.44
CA SER A 93 -9.44 -16.73 14.36
C SER A 93 -8.49 -17.68 13.64
N GLU A 94 -8.70 -17.89 12.33
CA GLU A 94 -7.86 -18.74 11.49
C GLU A 94 -6.98 -17.88 10.60
N GLN A 95 -5.67 -18.12 10.65
CA GLN A 95 -4.64 -17.34 9.97
C GLN A 95 -3.89 -18.21 8.96
N PHE A 96 -3.82 -17.74 7.72
CA PHE A 96 -2.96 -18.30 6.68
C PHE A 96 -1.71 -17.45 6.56
N MET A 97 -0.56 -18.06 6.83
CA MET A 97 0.75 -17.45 6.64
C MET A 97 1.38 -17.97 5.35
N ASP A 98 1.83 -17.06 4.49
CA ASP A 98 2.67 -17.38 3.33
C ASP A 98 3.96 -16.55 3.37
N PHE A 99 5.03 -17.15 2.85
CA PHE A 99 6.34 -16.52 2.77
C PHE A 99 6.73 -16.36 1.31
N SER A 100 7.02 -15.11 0.94
CA SER A 100 7.47 -14.75 -0.40
C SER A 100 8.81 -14.02 -0.34
N SER A 101 9.44 -13.87 -1.49
CA SER A 101 10.71 -13.17 -1.63
C SER A 101 10.66 -12.26 -2.85
N SER A 102 11.38 -11.14 -2.78
CA SER A 102 11.55 -10.23 -3.92
C SER A 102 13.02 -9.86 -4.06
N TYR A 103 13.54 -9.97 -5.28
CA TYR A 103 14.90 -9.58 -5.60
C TYR A 103 14.96 -8.11 -6.03
N PHE A 104 16.14 -7.51 -5.90
CA PHE A 104 16.37 -6.14 -6.33
C PHE A 104 17.27 -6.11 -7.55
N GLU A 105 16.95 -5.19 -8.46
CA GLU A 105 17.86 -4.74 -9.51
C GLU A 105 18.62 -3.54 -8.97
N GLY A 106 19.84 -3.76 -8.46
CA GLY A 106 20.70 -2.73 -7.85
C GLY A 106 21.38 -3.17 -6.56
N ASN A 107 21.87 -2.20 -5.77
CA ASN A 107 22.58 -2.45 -4.51
C ASN A 107 21.76 -1.99 -3.28
N PRO A 108 20.65 -2.66 -2.94
CA PRO A 108 19.84 -2.31 -1.79
C PRO A 108 20.61 -2.54 -0.48
N LYS A 109 20.48 -1.59 0.46
CA LYS A 109 21.05 -1.72 1.82
C LYS A 109 20.36 -2.79 2.66
N LEU A 110 19.07 -3.05 2.40
CA LEU A 110 18.24 -4.00 3.13
C LEU A 110 18.23 -5.41 2.52
N GLY A 111 18.82 -5.58 1.33
CA GLY A 111 18.85 -6.87 0.64
C GLY A 111 20.03 -7.71 1.08
N ALA A 112 19.78 -8.96 1.45
CA ALA A 112 20.81 -9.96 1.69
C ALA A 112 20.92 -10.88 0.46
N LEU A 113 22.12 -11.40 0.21
CA LEU A 113 22.27 -12.54 -0.67
C LEU A 113 21.67 -13.74 0.08
N GLY A 114 20.59 -14.30 -0.44
CA GLY A 114 19.93 -15.46 0.13
C GLY A 114 19.60 -16.45 -0.96
N TYR A 115 19.16 -17.63 -0.54
CA TYR A 115 18.56 -18.61 -1.44
C TYR A 115 17.20 -18.07 -1.87
N SER A 116 17.05 -17.65 -3.13
CA SER A 116 15.70 -17.53 -3.68
C SER A 116 15.03 -18.91 -3.54
N ARG A 117 13.70 -18.96 -3.44
CA ARG A 117 12.98 -20.25 -3.39
C ARG A 117 13.30 -21.13 -4.62
N ASP A 118 13.74 -20.49 -5.71
CA ASP A 118 14.18 -21.08 -6.98
C ASP A 118 15.70 -21.31 -7.06
N GLY A 119 16.45 -21.10 -5.98
CA GLY A 119 17.89 -21.38 -5.90
C GLY A 119 18.76 -20.49 -6.78
N MET A 120 18.26 -19.36 -7.29
CA MET A 120 19.01 -18.46 -8.18
C MET A 120 20.11 -17.71 -7.41
N PRO A 121 21.39 -18.09 -7.57
CA PRO A 121 22.49 -17.45 -6.84
C PRO A 121 22.85 -16.16 -7.57
N GLY A 122 22.71 -15.00 -6.91
CA GLY A 122 23.40 -13.79 -7.36
C GLY A 122 22.69 -12.47 -7.16
N LYS A 123 21.38 -12.44 -6.86
CA LYS A 123 20.67 -11.18 -6.61
C LYS A 123 20.37 -10.99 -5.13
N LYS A 124 20.60 -9.76 -4.64
CA LYS A 124 20.16 -9.37 -3.29
C LYS A 124 18.64 -9.42 -3.23
N GLN A 125 18.11 -9.95 -2.15
CA GLN A 125 16.67 -10.13 -1.96
C GLN A 125 16.24 -9.82 -0.53
N ILE A 126 14.93 -9.62 -0.36
CA ILE A 126 14.25 -9.67 0.93
C ILE A 126 13.24 -10.81 0.92
N THR A 127 13.12 -11.50 2.04
CA THR A 127 12.01 -12.43 2.30
C THR A 127 11.01 -11.74 3.20
N PHE A 128 9.73 -11.85 2.90
CA PHE A 128 8.65 -11.27 3.69
C PHE A 128 7.53 -12.28 3.87
N GLY A 129 6.99 -12.35 5.09
CA GLY A 129 5.80 -13.14 5.40
C GLY A 129 4.56 -12.26 5.33
N ILE A 130 3.47 -12.80 4.80
CA ILE A 130 2.14 -12.20 4.85
C ILE A 130 1.23 -13.15 5.62
N SER A 131 0.56 -12.65 6.66
CA SER A 131 -0.52 -13.36 7.35
C SER A 131 -1.86 -12.75 6.98
N THR A 132 -2.84 -13.60 6.67
CA THR A 132 -4.21 -13.19 6.36
C THR A 132 -5.21 -14.05 7.13
N GLY A 133 -6.32 -13.47 7.55
CA GLY A 133 -7.45 -14.25 8.04
C GLY A 133 -8.14 -15.03 6.91
N MET A 134 -8.94 -16.06 7.23
CA MET A 134 -9.77 -16.79 6.23
C MET A 134 -10.62 -15.91 5.32
N ASN A 135 -10.99 -14.73 5.79
CA ASN A 135 -11.76 -13.74 5.03
C ASN A 135 -10.93 -12.96 4.01
N GLY A 136 -9.66 -13.34 3.78
CA GLY A 136 -8.75 -12.69 2.84
C GLY A 136 -8.24 -11.32 3.31
N ILE A 137 -8.43 -11.00 4.59
CA ILE A 137 -8.04 -9.71 5.15
C ILE A 137 -6.68 -9.86 5.82
N PRO A 138 -5.68 -9.02 5.46
CA PRO A 138 -4.40 -9.01 6.14
C PRO A 138 -4.56 -8.65 7.61
N SER A 139 -4.21 -9.59 8.48
CA SER A 139 -4.12 -9.40 9.93
C SER A 139 -2.69 -9.71 10.33
N ALA A 140 -1.98 -8.68 10.78
CA ALA A 140 -0.61 -8.73 11.25
C ALA A 140 -0.56 -8.07 12.62
#